data_AF-A0A4R5J943-F1
#
_entry.id   AF-A0A4R5J943-F1
#
_cell.length_a   1.000
_cell.length_b   1.000
_cell.length_c   1.000
_cell.angle_alpha   90.00
_cell.angle_beta   90.00
_cell.angle_gamma   90.00
#
_symmetry.space_group_name_H-M   'P 1'
#
loop_
_entity.id
_entity.type
_entity.pdbx_description
1 polymer ?
#
loop_
_entity_poly.entity_id
_entity_poly.type
_entity_poly.pdbx_seq_one_letter_code
_entity_poly.pdbx_strand_id
1 'polypeptide(L)'
;MLERLLQTPQRERMPCLLLHGDSNIGKTQIVSKFQRRHPPEYDEGKGVELRSIVAMQMPPTPEQPRFYSSLLFELGAPFNASARLSALENLSRALLRKVSARMLIVDEVHHLLAGNYREQRASLNLLKFLANDLKIAVVLVGTQDAVMALQTDPQMVSRFARLEVPRWQETEAFRSLLAAFEMILPLRRPSNLARREMVHAILTASGGLTGEVSRLLTVSAELAIRDGQEAIDLGHIEHAARTLLS
;
A
#
# COMPACT_ATOMS: atom_id res chain seq x y z
N MET A 1 0.98 5.40 -12.71
CA MET A 1 0.89 6.71 -12.03
C MET A 1 2.06 6.94 -11.07
N LEU A 2 2.34 6.01 -10.14
CA LEU A 2 3.49 6.11 -9.23
C LEU A 2 4.84 6.34 -9.95
N GLU A 3 5.09 5.62 -11.04
CA GLU A 3 6.27 5.82 -11.89
C GLU A 3 6.40 7.27 -12.40
N ARG A 4 5.30 7.84 -12.91
CA ARG A 4 5.26 9.23 -13.39
C ARG A 4 5.55 10.23 -12.27
N LEU A 5 5.07 9.97 -11.06
CA LEU A 5 5.35 10.82 -9.89
C LEU A 5 6.83 10.76 -9.49
N LEU A 6 7.42 9.57 -9.48
CA LEU A 6 8.84 9.38 -9.13
C LEU A 6 9.76 10.07 -10.15
N GLN A 7 9.44 9.97 -11.43
CA GLN A 7 10.19 10.59 -12.53
C GLN A 7 9.93 12.10 -12.66
N THR A 8 9.00 12.68 -11.91
CA THR A 8 8.72 14.11 -11.97
C THR A 8 9.98 14.89 -11.54
N PRO A 9 10.47 15.83 -12.37
CA PRO A 9 11.58 16.71 -11.99
C PRO A 9 11.23 17.50 -10.73
N GLN A 10 12.22 17.79 -9.89
CA GLN A 10 12.00 18.55 -8.66
C GLN A 10 11.45 19.95 -8.99
N ARG A 11 10.36 20.32 -8.31
CA ARG A 11 9.66 21.60 -8.46
C ARG A 11 9.34 22.15 -7.07
N GLU A 12 9.03 23.45 -7.00
CA GLU A 12 8.63 24.08 -5.72
C GLU A 12 7.41 23.39 -5.09
N ARG A 13 6.45 22.97 -5.93
CA ARG A 13 5.29 22.19 -5.50
C ARG A 13 5.30 20.85 -6.20
N MET A 14 5.78 19.84 -5.48
CA MET A 14 5.74 18.45 -5.96
C MET A 14 4.31 17.91 -5.96
N PRO A 15 3.94 17.10 -6.97
CA PRO A 15 2.64 16.43 -6.99
C PRO A 15 2.56 15.37 -5.90
N CYS A 16 1.41 15.28 -5.25
CA CYS A 16 1.11 14.26 -4.24
C CYS A 16 -0.08 13.39 -4.67
N LEU A 17 -0.17 12.18 -4.14
CA LEU A 17 -1.19 11.19 -4.50
C LEU A 17 -1.80 10.54 -3.26
N LEU A 18 -3.11 10.37 -3.23
CA LEU A 18 -3.81 9.46 -2.33
C LEU A 18 -4.25 8.23 -3.13
N LEU A 19 -3.63 7.08 -2.84
CA LEU A 19 -4.08 5.77 -3.32
C LEU A 19 -5.07 5.19 -2.30
N HIS A 20 -6.35 5.13 -2.64
CA HIS A 20 -7.38 4.62 -1.74
C HIS A 20 -8.15 3.46 -2.35
N GLY A 21 -8.86 2.73 -1.50
CA GLY A 21 -9.67 1.56 -1.88
C GLY A 21 -9.97 0.71 -0.65
N ASP A 22 -10.81 -0.31 -0.79
CA ASP A 22 -11.18 -1.18 0.32
C ASP A 22 -9.96 -1.81 1.02
N SER A 23 -10.13 -2.19 2.29
CA SER A 23 -9.16 -3.09 2.93
C SER A 23 -9.02 -4.38 2.11
N ASN A 24 -7.83 -4.97 2.11
CA ASN A 24 -7.52 -6.17 1.32
C ASN A 24 -7.66 -6.07 -0.22
N ILE A 25 -7.83 -4.88 -0.81
CA ILE A 25 -7.86 -4.76 -2.28
C ILE A 25 -6.46 -4.86 -2.94
N GLY A 26 -5.38 -4.89 -2.14
CA GLY A 26 -4.01 -5.08 -2.64
C GLY A 26 -3.18 -3.79 -2.74
N LYS A 27 -3.58 -2.70 -2.08
CA LYS A 27 -2.83 -1.42 -2.07
C LYS A 27 -1.39 -1.60 -1.59
N THR A 28 -1.19 -2.27 -0.46
CA THR A 28 0.15 -2.58 0.06
C THR A 28 0.96 -3.43 -0.92
N GLN A 29 0.34 -4.38 -1.64
CA GLN A 29 1.04 -5.16 -2.67
C GLN A 29 1.46 -4.31 -3.88
N ILE A 30 0.65 -3.32 -4.27
CA ILE A 30 1.02 -2.34 -5.31
C ILE A 30 2.26 -1.55 -4.86
N VAL A 31 2.28 -1.07 -3.62
CA VAL A 31 3.43 -0.34 -3.04
C VAL A 31 4.67 -1.24 -2.97
N SER A 32 4.56 -2.44 -2.42
CA SER A 32 5.68 -3.37 -2.29
C SER A 32 6.25 -3.76 -3.66
N LYS A 33 5.39 -4.01 -4.66
CA LYS A 33 5.84 -4.27 -6.04
C LYS A 33 6.54 -3.06 -6.64
N PHE A 34 6.07 -1.85 -6.35
CA PHE A 34 6.71 -0.62 -6.81
C PHE A 34 8.10 -0.45 -6.17
N GLN A 35 8.23 -0.64 -4.86
CA GLN A 35 9.54 -0.58 -4.18
C GLN A 35 10.53 -1.62 -4.71
N ARG A 36 10.10 -2.87 -4.94
CA ARG A 36 10.97 -3.92 -5.51
C ARG A 36 11.51 -3.58 -6.90
N ARG A 37 10.80 -2.75 -7.67
CA ARG A 37 11.24 -2.28 -8.99
C ARG A 37 12.23 -1.12 -8.93
N HIS A 38 12.40 -0.52 -7.75
CA HIS A 38 13.26 0.63 -7.48
C HIS A 38 14.10 0.34 -6.23
N PRO A 39 14.97 -0.70 -6.28
CA PRO A 39 15.79 -1.08 -5.13
C PRO A 39 16.75 0.05 -4.74
N PRO A 40 17.21 0.10 -3.47
CA PRO A 40 18.26 1.02 -3.08
C PRO A 40 19.53 0.81 -3.92
N GLU A 41 20.22 1.91 -4.21
CA GLU A 41 21.50 1.93 -4.95
C GLU A 41 22.59 2.44 -4.03
N TYR A 42 23.83 1.96 -4.18
CA TYR A 42 24.94 2.47 -3.37
C TYR A 42 25.76 3.49 -4.16
N ASP A 43 25.89 4.71 -3.61
CA ASP A 43 26.77 5.75 -4.16
C ASP A 43 28.15 5.60 -3.50
N GLU A 44 29.07 4.92 -4.20
CA GLU A 44 30.44 4.70 -3.73
C GLU A 44 31.19 6.00 -3.44
N GLY A 45 30.97 7.05 -4.25
CA GLY A 45 31.66 8.33 -4.09
C GLY A 45 31.25 9.08 -2.82
N LYS A 46 30.01 8.89 -2.36
CA LYS A 46 29.50 9.48 -1.11
C LYS A 46 29.52 8.50 0.06
N GLY A 47 29.74 7.22 -0.18
CA GLY A 47 29.64 6.16 0.82
C GLY A 47 28.25 6.04 1.44
N VAL A 48 27.19 6.32 0.66
CA VAL A 48 25.81 6.32 1.14
C VAL A 48 24.92 5.44 0.27
N GLU A 49 23.98 4.75 0.91
CA GLU A 49 22.86 4.12 0.21
C GLU A 49 21.84 5.20 -0.21
N LEU A 50 21.55 5.23 -1.50
CA LEU A 50 20.50 6.02 -2.12
C LEU A 50 19.21 5.22 -2.12
N ARG A 51 18.17 5.81 -1.55
CA ARG A 51 16.85 5.21 -1.43
C ARG A 51 15.81 6.20 -1.95
N SER A 52 15.55 6.12 -3.26
CA SER A 52 14.60 7.01 -3.95
C SER A 52 13.18 6.92 -3.38
N ILE A 53 12.78 5.76 -2.86
CA ILE A 53 11.47 5.52 -2.25
C ILE A 53 11.65 5.09 -0.80
N VAL A 54 11.15 5.93 0.12
CA VAL A 54 11.02 5.59 1.53
C VAL A 54 9.53 5.32 1.78
N ALA A 55 9.20 4.14 2.30
CA ALA A 55 7.84 3.81 2.68
C ALA A 55 7.79 3.53 4.19
N MET A 56 6.68 3.91 4.81
CA MET A 56 6.40 3.64 6.22
C MET A 56 4.90 3.42 6.39
N GLN A 57 4.51 2.80 7.50
CA GLN A 57 3.13 2.80 7.96
C GLN A 57 2.88 3.98 8.89
N MET A 58 1.71 4.62 8.76
CA MET A 58 1.24 5.62 9.72
C MET A 58 1.06 4.95 11.08
N PRO A 59 1.65 5.49 12.16
CA PRO A 59 1.45 4.94 13.50
C PRO A 59 -0.04 4.91 13.89
N PRO A 60 -0.48 3.97 14.74
CA PRO A 60 -1.89 3.85 15.15
C PRO A 60 -2.45 5.10 15.82
N THR A 61 -1.60 5.92 16.45
CA THR A 61 -1.97 7.25 16.93
C THR A 61 -1.19 8.32 16.14
N PRO A 62 -1.86 9.39 15.67
CA PRO A 62 -1.24 10.38 14.79
C PRO A 62 -0.42 11.43 15.54
N GLU A 63 0.41 10.98 16.48
CA GLU A 63 1.33 11.83 17.23
C GLU A 63 2.60 12.08 16.41
N GLN A 64 2.98 13.33 16.23
CA GLN A 64 4.17 13.68 15.44
C GLN A 64 5.48 13.02 15.92
N PRO A 65 5.76 12.90 17.24
CA PRO A 65 6.95 12.18 17.71
C PRO A 65 6.97 10.70 17.29
N ARG A 66 5.80 10.03 17.31
CA ARG A 66 5.67 8.64 16.85
C ARG A 66 5.88 8.53 15.35
N PHE A 67 5.33 9.47 14.56
CA PHE A 67 5.56 9.51 13.12
C PHE A 67 7.06 9.57 12.79
N TYR A 68 7.80 10.52 13.36
CA TYR A 68 9.23 10.63 13.09
C TYR A 68 10.02 9.44 13.62
N SER A 69 9.65 8.88 14.78
CA SER A 69 10.28 7.67 15.30
C SER A 69 10.10 6.47 14.35
N SER A 70 8.89 6.25 13.84
CA SER A 70 8.63 5.21 12.84
C SER A 70 9.38 5.45 11.54
N LEU A 71 9.47 6.70 11.07
CA LEU A 71 10.25 7.04 9.89
C LEU A 71 11.74 6.77 10.08
N LEU A 72 12.31 7.12 11.23
CA LEU A 72 13.71 6.87 11.57
C LEU A 72 14.01 5.36 11.67
N PHE A 73 13.07 4.60 12.23
CA PHE A 73 13.13 3.14 12.26
C PHE A 73 13.18 2.56 10.84
N GLU A 74 12.30 3.00 9.93
CA GLU A 74 12.28 2.56 8.53
C GLU A 74 13.55 2.96 7.75
N LEU A 75 14.21 4.04 8.16
CA LEU A 75 15.50 4.48 7.61
C LEU A 75 16.70 3.73 8.22
N GLY A 76 16.48 2.83 9.19
CA GLY A 76 17.54 2.08 9.86
C GLY A 76 18.47 2.95 10.72
N ALA A 77 18.00 4.13 11.14
CA ALA A 77 18.82 5.07 11.89
C ALA A 77 18.71 4.84 13.41
N PRO A 78 19.81 4.93 14.18
CA PRO A 78 19.73 4.96 15.64
C PRO A 78 19.15 6.30 16.10
N PHE A 79 18.18 6.26 17.00
CA PHE A 79 17.58 7.46 17.59
C PHE A 79 17.12 7.20 19.03
N ASN A 80 17.02 8.26 19.83
CA ASN A 80 16.37 8.22 21.13
C ASN A 80 14.88 8.56 20.95
N ALA A 81 13.99 7.59 21.18
CA ALA A 81 12.54 7.78 21.05
C ALA A 81 11.97 8.84 22.01
N SER A 82 12.66 9.13 23.13
CA SER A 82 12.30 10.17 24.08
C SER A 82 12.90 11.54 23.75
N ALA A 83 13.60 11.68 22.62
CA ALA A 83 14.13 12.96 22.19
C ALA A 83 13.02 13.98 21.91
N ARG A 84 13.37 15.26 21.98
CA ARG A 84 12.45 16.35 21.60
C ARG A 84 12.01 16.18 20.15
N LEU A 85 10.75 16.53 19.88
CA LEU A 85 10.16 16.48 18.53
C LEU A 85 11.06 17.14 17.46
N SER A 86 11.61 18.33 17.77
CA SER A 86 12.49 19.04 16.84
C SER A 86 13.76 18.26 16.49
N ALA A 87 14.31 17.47 17.41
CA ALA A 87 15.47 16.63 17.15
C ALA A 87 15.12 15.45 16.24
N LEU A 88 13.99 14.77 16.49
CA LEU A 88 13.49 13.68 15.65
C LEU A 88 13.17 14.17 14.24
N GLU A 89 12.52 15.33 14.13
CA GLU A 89 12.21 15.98 12.85
C GLU A 89 13.48 16.34 12.08
N ASN A 90 14.44 17.02 12.71
CA ASN A 90 15.68 17.43 12.05
C ASN A 90 16.48 16.22 11.56
N LEU A 91 16.59 15.16 12.37
CA LEU A 91 17.27 13.94 11.98
C LEU A 91 16.56 13.25 10.81
N SER A 92 15.23 13.13 10.87
CA SER A 92 14.44 12.52 9.79
C SER A 92 14.63 13.25 8.46
N ARG A 93 14.57 14.58 8.47
CA ARG A 93 14.76 15.41 7.27
C ARG A 93 16.19 15.33 6.75
N ALA A 94 17.19 15.33 7.64
CA ALA A 94 18.59 15.17 7.25
C ALA A 94 18.84 13.81 6.58
N LEU A 95 18.29 12.74 7.12
CA LEU A 95 18.44 11.40 6.57
C LEU A 95 17.69 11.23 5.24
N LEU A 96 16.46 11.74 5.12
CA LEU A 96 15.73 11.73 3.85
C LEU A 96 16.50 12.46 2.73
N ARG A 97 17.18 13.57 3.06
CA ARG A 97 18.09 14.24 2.12
C ARG A 97 19.32 13.41 1.81
N LYS A 98 19.94 12.80 2.83
CA LYS A 98 21.16 11.99 2.70
C LYS A 98 20.95 10.79 1.77
N VAL A 99 19.84 10.09 1.92
CA VAL A 99 19.47 8.94 1.05
C VAL A 99 18.89 9.39 -0.29
N SER A 100 18.87 10.71 -0.58
CA SER A 100 18.32 11.28 -1.81
C SER A 100 16.88 10.83 -2.10
N ALA A 101 16.04 10.78 -1.06
CA ALA A 101 14.65 10.38 -1.20
C ALA A 101 13.94 11.29 -2.21
N ARG A 102 13.16 10.68 -3.12
CA ARG A 102 12.35 11.36 -4.14
C ARG A 102 10.86 11.19 -3.88
N MET A 103 10.50 10.16 -3.12
CA MET A 103 9.12 9.83 -2.76
C MET A 103 9.05 9.31 -1.32
N LEU A 104 8.12 9.84 -0.53
CA LEU A 104 7.71 9.29 0.75
C LEU A 104 6.32 8.65 0.60
N ILE A 105 6.22 7.36 0.89
CA ILE A 105 4.96 6.62 0.90
C ILE A 105 4.55 6.40 2.35
N VAL A 106 3.32 6.78 2.71
CA VAL A 106 2.75 6.57 4.04
C VAL A 106 1.50 5.72 3.90
N ASP A 107 1.60 4.44 4.27
CA ASP A 107 0.48 3.49 4.26
C ASP A 107 -0.36 3.62 5.54
N GLU A 108 -1.57 3.09 5.52
CA GLU A 108 -2.53 3.14 6.64
C GLU A 108 -2.85 4.58 7.13
N VAL A 109 -2.85 5.57 6.22
CA VAL A 109 -3.02 6.99 6.59
C VAL A 109 -4.37 7.30 7.27
N HIS A 110 -5.34 6.39 7.17
CA HIS A 110 -6.61 6.49 7.87
C HIS A 110 -6.47 6.41 9.40
N HIS A 111 -5.33 5.94 9.94
CA HIS A 111 -4.98 6.05 11.36
C HIS A 111 -4.95 7.51 11.86
N LEU A 112 -4.91 8.51 10.98
CA LEU A 112 -5.16 9.91 11.34
C LEU A 112 -6.46 10.06 12.14
N LEU A 113 -7.52 9.33 11.78
CA LEU A 113 -8.83 9.45 12.42
C LEU A 113 -8.87 8.94 13.87
N ALA A 114 -7.86 8.20 14.31
CA ALA A 114 -7.74 7.78 15.71
C ALA A 114 -7.39 8.95 16.65
N GLY A 115 -6.81 10.03 16.12
CA GLY A 115 -6.51 11.24 16.90
C GLY A 115 -7.65 12.24 16.90
N ASN A 116 -7.59 13.19 17.84
CA ASN A 116 -8.51 14.32 17.85
C ASN A 116 -8.26 15.26 16.65
N TYR A 117 -9.18 16.20 16.40
CA TYR A 117 -9.09 17.13 15.26
C TYR A 117 -7.78 17.94 15.23
N ARG A 118 -7.23 18.29 16.40
CA ARG A 118 -5.97 19.04 16.49
C ARG A 118 -4.78 18.16 16.08
N GLU A 119 -4.74 16.91 16.51
CA GLU A 119 -3.71 15.93 16.14
C GLU A 119 -3.76 15.59 14.65
N GLN A 120 -4.97 15.38 14.11
CA GLN A 120 -5.20 15.17 12.67
C GLN A 120 -4.59 16.31 11.84
N ARG A 121 -4.93 17.57 12.17
CA ARG A 121 -4.38 18.74 11.47
C ARG A 121 -2.88 18.88 11.66
N ALA A 122 -2.35 18.60 12.84
CA ALA A 122 -0.92 18.63 13.09
C ALA A 122 -0.18 17.62 12.20
N SER A 123 -0.71 16.41 12.05
CA SER A 123 -0.11 15.37 11.20
C SER A 123 -0.26 15.65 9.69
N LEU A 124 -1.40 16.18 9.24
CA LEU A 124 -1.54 16.66 7.86
C LEU A 124 -0.57 17.81 7.54
N ASN A 125 -0.38 18.74 8.48
CA ASN A 125 0.60 19.81 8.34
C ASN A 125 2.04 19.28 8.29
N LEU A 126 2.36 18.25 9.07
CA LEU A 126 3.66 17.57 9.01
C LEU A 126 3.91 16.98 7.62
N LEU A 127 2.95 16.23 7.06
CA LEU A 127 3.07 15.64 5.73
C LEU A 127 3.26 16.72 4.65
N LYS A 128 2.52 17.83 4.75
CA LYS A 128 2.67 19.00 3.89
C LYS A 128 4.04 19.65 4.03
N PHE A 129 4.55 19.76 5.26
CA PHE A 129 5.85 20.32 5.55
C PHE A 129 6.97 19.48 4.93
N LEU A 130 6.96 18.16 5.12
CA LEU A 130 7.95 17.25 4.51
C LEU A 130 7.92 17.33 2.99
N ALA A 131 6.74 17.35 2.36
CA ALA A 131 6.61 17.47 0.91
C ALA A 131 7.24 18.77 0.37
N ASN A 132 7.08 19.90 1.08
CA ASN A 132 7.60 21.20 0.66
C ASN A 132 9.10 21.33 0.95
N ASP A 133 9.54 21.00 2.16
CA ASP A 133 10.92 21.19 2.63
C ASP A 133 11.92 20.29 1.90
N LEU A 134 11.51 19.06 1.61
CA LEU A 134 12.33 18.08 0.88
C LEU A 134 12.11 18.18 -0.63
N LYS A 135 11.04 18.86 -1.08
CA LYS A 135 10.56 18.89 -2.47
C LYS A 135 10.50 17.46 -3.04
N ILE A 136 9.78 16.58 -2.34
CA ILE A 136 9.54 15.19 -2.74
C ILE A 136 8.05 14.94 -2.99
N ALA A 137 7.74 13.90 -3.77
CA ALA A 137 6.37 13.41 -3.87
C ALA A 137 5.97 12.73 -2.55
N VAL A 138 4.76 13.01 -2.06
CA VAL A 138 4.17 12.25 -0.94
C VAL A 138 3.00 11.44 -1.47
N VAL A 139 3.04 10.13 -1.24
CA VAL A 139 1.99 9.20 -1.60
C VAL A 139 1.37 8.68 -0.31
N LEU A 140 0.08 8.94 -0.11
CA LEU A 140 -0.68 8.41 1.02
C LEU A 140 -1.45 7.20 0.53
N VAL A 141 -1.51 6.16 1.36
CA VAL A 141 -2.22 4.93 1.05
C VAL A 141 -3.16 4.61 2.21
N GLY A 142 -4.40 4.23 1.92
CA GLY A 142 -5.39 3.95 2.96
C GLY A 142 -6.76 3.53 2.45
N THR A 143 -7.71 3.40 3.37
CA THR A 143 -9.12 3.08 3.06
C THR A 143 -9.88 4.31 2.55
N GLN A 144 -11.19 4.18 2.34
CA GLN A 144 -12.04 5.35 2.09
C GLN A 144 -12.00 6.35 3.25
N ASP A 145 -11.71 5.89 4.46
CA ASP A 145 -11.55 6.77 5.63
C ASP A 145 -10.36 7.72 5.48
N ALA A 146 -9.33 7.33 4.73
CA ALA A 146 -8.23 8.24 4.38
C ALA A 146 -8.73 9.44 3.58
N VAL A 147 -9.71 9.24 2.70
CA VAL A 147 -10.32 10.34 1.92
C VAL A 147 -11.02 11.32 2.87
N MET A 148 -11.77 10.80 3.85
CA MET A 148 -12.43 11.62 4.86
C MET A 148 -11.44 12.38 5.74
N ALA A 149 -10.36 11.74 6.18
CA ALA A 149 -9.30 12.38 6.96
C ALA A 149 -8.68 13.57 6.22
N LEU A 150 -8.41 13.42 4.92
CA LEU A 150 -7.85 14.50 4.10
C LEU A 150 -8.84 15.66 3.85
N GLN A 151 -10.14 15.38 3.83
CA GLN A 151 -11.17 16.41 3.63
C GLN A 151 -11.24 17.43 4.78
N THR A 152 -10.64 17.13 5.94
CA THR A 152 -10.55 18.07 7.06
C THR A 152 -9.65 19.29 6.79
N ASP A 153 -8.80 19.25 5.75
CA ASP A 153 -7.94 20.34 5.31
C ASP A 153 -8.07 20.57 3.78
N PRO A 154 -8.72 21.67 3.33
CA PRO A 154 -8.85 22.01 1.91
C PRO A 154 -7.51 22.12 1.16
N GLN A 155 -6.42 22.49 1.85
CA GLN A 155 -5.09 22.55 1.24
C GLN A 155 -4.56 21.15 0.91
N MET A 156 -4.91 20.14 1.71
CA MET A 156 -4.57 18.75 1.42
C MET A 156 -5.41 18.22 0.26
N VAL A 157 -6.72 18.49 0.24
CA VAL A 157 -7.60 18.08 -0.87
C VAL A 157 -7.10 18.60 -2.21
N SER A 158 -6.72 19.87 -2.30
CA SER A 158 -6.19 20.45 -3.54
C SER A 158 -4.79 19.97 -3.93
N ARG A 159 -4.04 19.38 -2.99
CA ARG A 159 -2.65 18.94 -3.21
C ARG A 159 -2.54 17.46 -3.60
N PHE A 160 -3.45 16.61 -3.14
CA PHE A 160 -3.40 15.17 -3.37
C PHE A 160 -4.39 14.77 -4.46
N ALA A 161 -3.86 14.37 -5.62
CA ALA A 161 -4.67 13.68 -6.62
C ALA A 161 -5.16 12.35 -6.04
N ARG A 162 -6.41 11.97 -6.29
CA ARG A 162 -6.98 10.70 -5.80
C ARG A 162 -6.87 9.64 -6.88
N LEU A 163 -6.44 8.46 -6.49
CA LEU A 163 -6.46 7.26 -7.32
C LEU A 163 -7.13 6.15 -6.52
N GLU A 164 -8.29 5.72 -7.00
CA GLU A 164 -9.01 4.60 -6.42
C GLU A 164 -8.50 3.27 -7.00
N VAL A 165 -8.31 2.28 -6.14
CA VAL A 165 -8.15 0.88 -6.52
C VAL A 165 -9.53 0.23 -6.40
N PRO A 166 -10.24 0.03 -7.53
CA PRO A 166 -11.59 -0.51 -7.48
C PRO A 166 -11.57 -2.00 -7.11
N ARG A 167 -12.70 -2.48 -6.62
CA ARG A 167 -12.97 -3.93 -6.53
C ARG A 167 -12.92 -4.56 -7.91
N TRP A 168 -12.48 -5.82 -7.95
CA TRP A 168 -12.50 -6.59 -9.19
C TRP A 168 -13.93 -6.77 -9.68
N GLN A 169 -14.08 -6.68 -10.99
CA GLN A 169 -15.31 -6.94 -11.72
C GLN A 169 -15.04 -7.97 -12.82
N GLU A 170 -16.08 -8.53 -13.40
CA GLU A 170 -15.96 -9.47 -14.52
C GLU A 170 -15.38 -8.76 -15.75
N THR A 171 -14.05 -8.78 -15.84
CA THR A 171 -13.24 -8.07 -16.83
C THR A 171 -12.07 -8.94 -17.26
N GLU A 172 -11.50 -8.66 -18.43
CA GLU A 172 -10.28 -9.36 -18.89
C GLU A 172 -9.10 -9.18 -17.94
N ALA A 173 -9.03 -8.06 -17.22
CA ALA A 173 -8.01 -7.83 -16.20
C ALA A 173 -8.16 -8.82 -15.02
N PHE A 174 -9.40 -9.08 -14.60
CA PHE A 174 -9.66 -10.07 -13.55
C PHE A 174 -9.40 -11.50 -14.03
N ARG A 175 -9.79 -11.85 -15.27
CA ARG A 175 -9.45 -13.14 -15.88
C ARG A 175 -7.93 -13.36 -15.93
N SER A 176 -7.18 -12.31 -16.27
CA SER A 176 -5.71 -12.32 -16.27
C SER A 176 -5.13 -12.54 -14.87
N LEU A 177 -5.74 -11.95 -13.84
CA LEU A 177 -5.36 -12.21 -12.44
C LEU A 177 -5.56 -13.69 -12.08
N LEU A 178 -6.71 -14.27 -12.43
CA LEU A 178 -6.99 -15.68 -12.16
C LEU A 178 -6.06 -16.63 -12.90
N ALA A 179 -5.73 -16.32 -14.17
CA ALA A 179 -4.72 -17.07 -14.91
C ALA A 179 -3.34 -16.98 -14.24
N ALA A 180 -2.99 -15.82 -13.66
CA ALA A 180 -1.75 -15.68 -12.90
C ALA A 180 -1.76 -16.51 -11.60
N PHE A 181 -2.90 -16.61 -10.91
CA PHE A 181 -3.05 -17.55 -9.79
C PHE A 181 -2.88 -19.01 -10.25
N GLU A 182 -3.50 -19.39 -11.35
CA GLU A 182 -3.44 -20.76 -11.88
C GLU A 182 -1.99 -21.21 -12.17
N MET A 183 -1.12 -20.29 -12.59
CA MET A 183 0.31 -20.60 -12.81
C MET A 183 1.12 -20.84 -11.53
N ILE A 184 0.67 -20.34 -10.37
CA ILE A 184 1.41 -20.42 -9.10
C ILE A 184 0.80 -21.41 -8.11
N LEU A 185 -0.45 -21.81 -8.32
CA LEU A 185 -1.12 -22.79 -7.48
C LEU A 185 -0.47 -24.18 -7.67
N PRO A 186 -0.20 -24.93 -6.60
CA PRO A 186 0.53 -26.19 -6.66
C PRO A 186 -0.37 -27.37 -7.04
N LEU A 187 -1.10 -27.24 -8.15
CA LEU A 187 -2.07 -28.24 -8.63
C LEU A 187 -1.53 -28.94 -9.88
N ARG A 188 -1.69 -30.27 -9.96
CA ARG A 188 -1.18 -31.06 -11.11
C ARG A 188 -2.02 -30.91 -12.37
N ARG A 189 -3.28 -30.47 -12.26
CA ARG A 189 -4.21 -30.34 -13.39
C ARG A 189 -4.73 -28.91 -13.54
N PRO A 190 -4.98 -28.46 -14.78
CA PRO A 190 -5.52 -27.12 -15.02
C PRO A 190 -6.91 -26.99 -14.41
N SER A 191 -7.12 -25.93 -13.65
CA SER A 191 -8.40 -25.59 -13.03
C SER A 191 -9.28 -24.73 -13.94
N ASN A 192 -8.69 -24.13 -14.99
CA ASN A 192 -9.30 -23.21 -15.94
C ASN A 192 -10.06 -22.08 -15.23
N LEU A 193 -9.40 -21.40 -14.28
CA LEU A 193 -10.04 -20.43 -13.39
C LEU A 193 -10.65 -19.24 -14.15
N ALA A 194 -10.14 -18.96 -15.35
CA ALA A 194 -10.62 -17.87 -16.20
C ALA A 194 -11.95 -18.18 -16.93
N ARG A 195 -12.53 -19.40 -16.80
CA ARG A 195 -13.84 -19.71 -17.38
C ARG A 195 -14.96 -18.92 -16.70
N ARG A 196 -16.03 -18.64 -17.45
CA ARG A 196 -17.12 -17.74 -17.02
C ARG A 196 -17.72 -18.13 -15.67
N GLU A 197 -18.00 -19.41 -15.46
CA GLU A 197 -18.64 -19.91 -14.23
C GLU A 197 -17.72 -19.74 -13.02
N MET A 198 -16.42 -20.03 -13.16
CA MET A 198 -15.44 -19.86 -12.09
C MET A 198 -15.23 -18.39 -11.75
N VAL A 199 -15.09 -17.54 -12.76
CA VAL A 199 -14.97 -16.09 -12.58
C VAL A 199 -16.15 -15.55 -11.77
N HIS A 200 -17.36 -15.94 -12.15
CA HIS A 200 -18.57 -15.51 -11.45
C HIS A 200 -18.63 -16.01 -10.01
N ALA A 201 -18.32 -17.30 -9.77
CA ALA A 201 -18.30 -17.88 -8.43
C ALA A 201 -17.25 -17.22 -7.53
N ILE A 202 -16.04 -17.02 -8.03
CA ILE A 202 -14.93 -16.39 -7.29
C ILE A 202 -15.26 -14.93 -6.98
N LEU A 203 -15.78 -14.16 -7.94
CA LEU A 203 -16.17 -12.75 -7.69
C LEU A 203 -17.26 -12.65 -6.64
N THR A 204 -18.29 -13.50 -6.73
CA THR A 204 -19.40 -13.53 -5.77
C THR A 204 -18.90 -13.86 -4.36
N ALA A 205 -18.07 -14.91 -4.22
CA ALA A 205 -17.57 -15.35 -2.93
C ALA A 205 -16.55 -14.38 -2.30
N SER A 206 -15.71 -13.74 -3.11
CA SER A 206 -14.66 -12.81 -2.63
C SER A 206 -15.12 -11.36 -2.48
N GLY A 207 -16.29 -11.01 -3.01
CA GLY A 207 -16.74 -9.63 -3.14
C GLY A 207 -15.81 -8.76 -3.99
N GLY A 208 -14.97 -9.37 -4.84
CA GLY A 208 -14.00 -8.68 -5.69
C GLY A 208 -12.78 -8.12 -4.95
N LEU A 209 -12.51 -8.55 -3.71
CA LEU A 209 -11.32 -8.15 -2.95
C LEU A 209 -10.14 -9.06 -3.26
N THR A 210 -8.99 -8.50 -3.63
CA THR A 210 -7.78 -9.26 -4.00
C THR A 210 -7.35 -10.26 -2.90
N GLY A 211 -7.36 -9.83 -1.64
CA GLY A 211 -7.01 -10.69 -0.50
C GLY A 211 -7.99 -11.85 -0.32
N GLU A 212 -9.30 -11.60 -0.49
CA GLU A 212 -10.31 -12.64 -0.39
C GLU A 212 -10.26 -13.61 -1.57
N VAL A 213 -9.96 -13.13 -2.79
CA VAL A 213 -9.70 -13.99 -3.95
C VAL A 213 -8.52 -14.92 -3.65
N SER A 214 -7.40 -14.37 -3.15
CA SER A 214 -6.23 -15.18 -2.81
C SER A 214 -6.56 -16.23 -1.74
N ARG A 215 -7.25 -15.83 -0.67
CA ARG A 215 -7.62 -16.73 0.43
C ARG A 215 -8.56 -17.85 -0.04
N LEU A 216 -9.58 -17.48 -0.81
CA LEU A 216 -10.54 -18.42 -1.39
C LEU A 216 -9.83 -19.47 -2.26
N LEU A 217 -8.96 -19.02 -3.18
CA LEU A 217 -8.23 -19.91 -4.07
C LEU A 217 -7.25 -20.82 -3.33
N THR A 218 -6.57 -20.33 -2.29
CA THR A 218 -5.70 -21.16 -1.45
C THR A 218 -6.47 -22.28 -0.78
N VAL A 219 -7.61 -21.97 -0.15
CA VAL A 219 -8.44 -22.97 0.53
C VAL A 219 -9.03 -23.96 -0.47
N SER A 220 -9.48 -23.50 -1.63
CA SER A 220 -9.98 -24.38 -2.69
C SER A 220 -8.89 -25.29 -3.26
N ALA A 221 -7.65 -24.82 -3.41
CA ALA A 221 -6.52 -25.64 -3.83
C ALA A 221 -6.19 -26.72 -2.78
N GLU A 222 -6.19 -26.37 -1.49
CA GLU A 222 -6.00 -27.36 -0.42
C GLU A 222 -7.06 -28.46 -0.45
N LEU A 223 -8.33 -28.10 -0.66
CA LEU A 223 -9.41 -29.07 -0.77
C LEU A 223 -9.21 -30.01 -1.98
N ALA A 224 -8.85 -29.45 -3.15
CA ALA A 224 -8.60 -30.22 -4.37
C ALA A 224 -7.37 -31.15 -4.27
N ILE A 225 -6.39 -30.81 -3.44
CA ILE A 225 -5.27 -31.70 -3.14
C ILE A 225 -5.72 -32.82 -2.20
N ARG A 226 -6.51 -32.50 -1.17
CA ARG A 226 -6.96 -33.47 -0.16
C ARG A 226 -7.91 -34.52 -0.72
N ASP A 227 -8.75 -34.16 -1.68
CA ASP A 227 -9.67 -35.10 -2.34
C ASP A 227 -9.06 -35.81 -3.57
N GLY A 228 -7.84 -35.44 -3.95
CA GLY A 228 -7.07 -36.05 -5.04
C GLY A 228 -7.47 -35.61 -6.45
N GLN A 229 -8.41 -34.67 -6.60
CA GLN A 229 -8.78 -34.14 -7.92
C GLN A 229 -7.64 -33.35 -8.57
N GLU A 230 -6.82 -32.67 -7.75
CA GLU A 230 -5.66 -31.88 -8.17
C GLU A 230 -6.01 -30.78 -9.19
N ALA A 231 -7.27 -30.33 -9.18
CA ALA A 231 -7.82 -29.19 -9.93
C ALA A 231 -8.99 -28.58 -9.16
N ILE A 232 -9.09 -27.25 -9.13
CA ILE A 232 -10.20 -26.54 -8.50
C ILE A 232 -11.42 -26.57 -9.44
N ASP A 233 -12.55 -27.01 -8.90
CA ASP A 233 -13.86 -26.89 -9.53
C ASP A 233 -14.80 -25.95 -8.74
N LEU A 234 -16.06 -25.84 -9.18
CA LEU A 234 -17.05 -25.01 -8.51
C LEU A 234 -17.38 -25.49 -7.09
N GLY A 235 -17.40 -26.80 -6.84
CA GLY A 235 -17.69 -27.36 -5.53
C GLY A 235 -16.62 -26.98 -4.50
N HIS A 236 -15.36 -26.94 -4.93
CA HIS A 236 -14.24 -26.45 -4.10
C HIS A 236 -14.37 -24.97 -3.74
N ILE A 237 -14.81 -24.13 -4.68
CA ILE A 237 -15.04 -22.69 -4.44
C ILE A 237 -16.20 -22.50 -3.46
N GLU A 238 -17.31 -23.20 -3.65
CA GLU A 238 -18.49 -23.11 -2.80
C GLU A 238 -18.25 -23.67 -1.39
N HIS A 239 -17.46 -24.73 -1.27
CA HIS A 239 -17.05 -25.26 0.03
C HIS A 239 -16.16 -24.27 0.76
N ALA A 240 -15.11 -23.77 0.09
CA ALA A 240 -14.22 -22.76 0.66
C ALA A 240 -15.00 -21.51 1.09
N ALA A 241 -15.89 -20.99 0.25
CA ALA A 241 -16.72 -19.83 0.58
C ALA A 241 -17.53 -20.04 1.87
N ARG A 242 -18.10 -21.24 2.09
CA ARG A 242 -18.83 -21.57 3.32
C ARG A 242 -17.93 -21.64 4.55
N THR A 243 -16.77 -22.30 4.45
CA THR A 243 -15.80 -22.40 5.54
C THR A 243 -15.23 -21.04 5.94
N LEU A 244 -15.13 -20.12 4.99
CA LEU A 244 -14.57 -18.79 5.21
C LEU A 244 -15.56 -17.77 5.77
N LEU A 245 -16.85 -18.11 5.81
CA LEU A 245 -17.95 -17.32 6.38
C LEU A 245 -18.40 -17.81 7.77
N SER A 246 -17.96 -19.00 8.19
CA SER A 246 -18.19 -19.59 9.52
C SER A 246 -17.12 -19.18 10.53
#